data_AF-B8FM05-F1
#
_entry.id   AF-B8FM05-F1
#
_cell.length_a   1.000
_cell.length_b   1.000
_cell.length_c   1.000
_cell.angle_alpha   90.00
_cell.angle_beta   90.00
_cell.angle_gamma   90.00
#
_symmetry.space_group_name_H-M   'P 1'
#
loop_
_entity.id
_entity.type
_entity.pdbx_description
1 polymer ?
#
loop_
_entity_poly.entity_id
_entity_poly.type
_entity_poly.pdbx_seq_one_letter_code
_entity_poly.pdbx_strand_id
1 'polypeptide(L)'
;MEKFCFAEYRHAVDGDWEEPDLPGGVELCMSWSPQKMDSRWCLCLVSYDEDAGIHETTEWADARLSQLLNSARNNYPPALAVSLHNVELEGHASKREYAESLSGHLEKLLQEQSTHPFILAEALVTDPGYLDKGDFVWVIRYKPETDKILWVSNDFFIFANPAEHFALTNQQKQALAG
;
A
#
# COMPACT_ATOMS: atom_id res chain seq x y z
N MET A 1 -18.19 -0.32 -7.41
CA MET A 1 -16.82 -0.74 -7.75
C MET A 1 -15.95 0.46 -7.51
N GLU A 2 -14.97 0.34 -6.62
CA GLU A 2 -14.03 1.41 -6.32
C GLU A 2 -13.19 1.76 -7.55
N LYS A 3 -12.82 3.03 -7.68
CA LYS A 3 -11.98 3.53 -8.78
C LYS A 3 -10.66 4.05 -8.24
N PHE A 4 -9.65 3.97 -9.09
CA PHE A 4 -8.31 4.41 -8.76
C PHE A 4 -7.82 5.43 -9.78
N CYS A 5 -7.14 6.47 -9.32
CA CYS A 5 -6.59 7.49 -10.18
C CYS A 5 -5.21 7.94 -9.73
N PHE A 6 -4.45 8.46 -10.67
CA PHE A 6 -3.24 9.21 -10.42
C PHE A 6 -3.59 10.69 -10.30
N ALA A 7 -3.32 11.28 -9.13
CA ALA A 7 -3.49 12.71 -8.86
C ALA A 7 -2.14 13.41 -8.77
N GLU A 8 -2.02 14.62 -9.33
CA GLU A 8 -0.76 15.35 -9.39
C GLU A 8 -0.57 16.29 -8.18
N TYR A 9 0.67 16.40 -7.70
CA TYR A 9 1.07 17.40 -6.71
C TYR A 9 1.18 18.77 -7.36
N ARG A 10 0.63 19.81 -6.71
CA ARG A 10 0.83 21.19 -7.13
C ARG A 10 2.06 21.78 -6.45
N HIS A 11 2.77 22.65 -7.17
CA HIS A 11 3.83 23.45 -6.57
C HIS A 11 3.24 24.63 -5.83
N ALA A 12 3.65 24.83 -4.58
CA ALA A 12 3.43 26.09 -3.89
C ALA A 12 4.24 27.19 -4.59
N VAL A 13 3.73 28.41 -4.53
CA VAL A 13 4.36 29.60 -5.14
C VAL A 13 5.73 29.92 -4.53
N ASP A 14 6.04 29.37 -3.35
CA ASP A 14 7.30 29.54 -2.61
C ASP A 14 8.34 28.42 -2.85
N GLY A 15 8.01 27.40 -3.66
CA GLY A 15 8.93 26.33 -4.04
C GLY A 15 8.81 25.05 -3.21
N ASP A 16 7.94 25.02 -2.20
CA ASP A 16 7.56 23.79 -1.51
C ASP A 16 6.47 23.02 -2.28
N TRP A 17 6.33 21.72 -2.03
CA TRP A 17 5.25 20.91 -2.62
C TRP A 17 3.97 21.10 -1.80
N GLU A 18 2.86 21.49 -2.44
CA GLU A 18 1.54 21.49 -1.80
C GLU A 18 0.97 20.06 -1.75
N GLU A 19 -0.06 19.88 -0.94
CA GLU A 19 -0.91 18.69 -0.96
C GLU A 19 -1.38 18.38 -2.40
N PRO A 20 -1.50 17.09 -2.77
CA PRO A 20 -1.97 16.74 -4.11
C PRO A 20 -3.37 17.32 -4.36
N ASP A 21 -3.64 17.73 -5.59
CA ASP A 21 -4.98 18.17 -5.99
C ASP A 21 -5.88 16.94 -6.13
N LEU A 22 -6.33 16.45 -4.98
CA LEU A 22 -7.13 15.24 -4.86
C LEU A 22 -8.53 15.49 -5.42
N PRO A 23 -9.09 14.59 -6.24
CA PRO A 23 -10.49 14.69 -6.63
C PRO A 23 -11.40 14.61 -5.39
N GLY A 24 -12.62 15.13 -5.50
CA GLY A 24 -13.63 14.88 -4.48
C GLY A 24 -13.85 13.37 -4.26
N GLY A 25 -14.01 12.95 -3.01
CA GLY A 25 -14.26 11.54 -2.68
C GLY A 25 -13.01 10.65 -2.57
N VAL A 26 -11.80 11.20 -2.45
CA VAL A 26 -10.63 10.37 -2.10
C VAL A 26 -10.83 9.77 -0.71
N GLU A 27 -10.80 8.44 -0.64
CA GLU A 27 -10.84 7.70 0.62
C GLU A 27 -9.43 7.44 1.15
N LEU A 28 -8.49 7.16 0.25
CA LEU A 28 -7.15 6.77 0.61
C LEU A 28 -6.15 7.16 -0.49
N CYS A 29 -5.04 7.77 -0.10
CA CYS A 29 -3.88 7.93 -0.95
C CYS A 29 -2.91 6.79 -0.64
N MET A 30 -2.71 5.90 -1.62
CA MET A 30 -2.01 4.61 -1.47
C MET A 30 -0.50 4.71 -1.76
N SER A 31 -0.05 5.80 -2.39
CA SER A 31 1.39 6.07 -2.56
C SER A 31 1.69 7.51 -2.20
N TRP A 32 2.65 7.71 -1.30
CA TRP A 32 3.08 9.03 -0.84
C TRP A 32 4.58 9.14 -1.04
N SER A 33 5.01 9.70 -2.16
CA SER A 33 6.43 10.00 -2.30
C SER A 33 6.70 11.25 -3.15
N PRO A 34 6.42 12.44 -2.61
CA PRO A 34 6.94 13.68 -3.19
C PRO A 34 8.47 13.82 -3.02
N GLN A 35 9.12 12.96 -2.21
CA GLN A 35 10.53 13.14 -1.81
C GLN A 35 11.52 12.13 -2.42
N LYS A 36 11.10 10.94 -2.88
CA LYS A 36 12.03 9.92 -3.41
C LYS A 36 11.92 9.68 -4.91
N MET A 37 10.90 10.21 -5.55
CA MET A 37 10.79 10.16 -6.99
C MET A 37 10.61 11.57 -7.52
N ASP A 38 11.18 11.88 -8.68
CA ASP A 38 10.79 13.05 -9.49
C ASP A 38 9.30 12.99 -9.94
N SER A 39 8.54 12.01 -9.44
CA SER A 39 7.14 11.75 -9.71
C SER A 39 6.25 12.77 -8.99
N ARG A 40 5.66 13.67 -9.78
CA ARG A 40 4.73 14.71 -9.34
C ARG A 40 3.31 14.17 -9.14
N TRP A 41 3.15 12.92 -8.71
CA TRP A 41 1.83 12.29 -8.62
C TRP A 41 1.76 11.21 -7.55
N CYS A 42 0.54 10.85 -7.16
CA CYS A 42 0.18 9.80 -6.20
C CYS A 42 -0.94 8.93 -6.75
N LEU A 43 -1.04 7.68 -6.30
CA LEU A 43 -2.16 6.78 -6.62
C LEU A 43 -3.20 6.85 -5.49
N CYS A 44 -4.45 7.15 -5.85
CA CYS A 44 -5.54 7.32 -4.90
C CYS A 44 -6.67 6.34 -5.16
N LEU A 45 -7.33 5.91 -4.09
CA LEU A 45 -8.63 5.26 -4.05
C LEU A 45 -9.71 6.34 -3.91
N VAL A 46 -10.70 6.32 -4.79
CA VAL A 46 -11.81 7.28 -4.81
C VAL A 46 -13.12 6.55 -4.60
N SER A 47 -13.89 6.93 -3.57
CA SER A 47 -15.29 6.56 -3.47
C SER A 47 -16.10 7.41 -4.42
N TYR A 48 -16.97 6.72 -5.14
CA TYR A 48 -17.80 7.32 -6.17
C TYR A 48 -18.75 8.33 -5.55
N ASP A 49 -18.49 9.61 -5.76
CA ASP A 49 -19.54 10.61 -5.83
C ASP A 49 -19.64 11.05 -7.29
N GLU A 50 -20.81 10.80 -7.88
CA GLU A 50 -21.09 11.02 -9.31
C GLU A 50 -20.95 12.53 -9.67
N ASP A 51 -21.01 13.39 -8.66
CA ASP A 51 -20.88 14.84 -8.72
C ASP A 51 -19.48 15.38 -8.37
N ALA A 52 -18.54 14.52 -7.94
CA ALA A 52 -17.16 14.94 -7.68
C ALA A 52 -16.44 15.18 -9.02
N GLY A 53 -16.44 16.45 -9.44
CA GLY A 53 -15.79 16.90 -10.67
C GLY A 53 -14.39 16.29 -10.83
N ILE A 54 -14.17 15.65 -11.97
CA ILE A 54 -12.84 15.16 -12.35
C ILE A 54 -11.96 16.39 -12.55
N HIS A 55 -10.94 16.54 -11.71
CA HIS A 55 -9.94 17.60 -11.89
C HIS A 55 -9.16 17.34 -13.19
N GLU A 56 -8.80 18.41 -13.92
CA GLU A 56 -8.14 18.30 -15.24
C GLU A 56 -6.82 17.53 -15.21
N THR A 57 -6.17 17.42 -14.04
CA THR A 57 -4.89 16.75 -13.83
C THR A 57 -5.02 15.29 -13.37
N THR A 58 -6.24 14.80 -13.14
CA THR A 58 -6.49 13.43 -12.70
C THR A 58 -6.48 12.46 -13.89
N GLU A 59 -5.68 11.40 -13.78
CA GLU A 59 -5.64 10.32 -14.77
C GLU A 59 -6.16 9.02 -14.14
N TRP A 60 -7.23 8.44 -14.69
CA TRP A 60 -7.76 7.18 -14.18
C TRP A 60 -6.81 6.02 -14.45
N ALA A 61 -6.62 5.16 -13.45
CA ALA A 61 -5.98 3.87 -13.65
C ALA A 61 -6.79 3.07 -14.67
N ASP A 62 -6.09 2.32 -15.53
CA ASP A 62 -6.78 1.48 -16.50
C ASP A 62 -7.62 0.38 -15.82
N ALA A 63 -8.49 -0.26 -16.61
CA ALA A 63 -9.41 -1.26 -16.10
C ALA A 63 -8.69 -2.49 -15.50
N ARG A 64 -7.53 -2.87 -16.04
CA ARG A 64 -6.77 -4.03 -15.56
C ARG A 64 -6.14 -3.72 -14.20
N LEU A 65 -5.41 -2.61 -14.09
CA LEU A 65 -4.82 -2.19 -12.82
C LEU A 65 -5.91 -2.00 -11.76
N SER A 66 -7.03 -1.37 -12.11
CA SER A 66 -8.17 -1.20 -11.20
C SER A 66 -8.74 -2.52 -10.70
N GLN A 67 -8.81 -3.55 -11.55
CA GLN A 67 -9.26 -4.89 -11.13
C GLN A 67 -8.26 -5.57 -10.19
N LEU A 68 -6.96 -5.46 -10.47
CA LEU A 68 -5.91 -6.02 -9.62
C LEU A 68 -5.89 -5.36 -8.24
N LEU A 69 -5.97 -4.03 -8.19
CA LEU A 69 -6.02 -3.26 -6.95
C LEU A 69 -7.25 -3.64 -6.11
N ASN A 70 -8.44 -3.70 -6.72
CA ASN A 70 -9.66 -4.16 -6.06
C ASN A 70 -9.53 -5.59 -5.53
N SER A 71 -8.96 -6.50 -6.32
CA SER A 71 -8.79 -7.90 -5.94
C SER A 71 -7.84 -8.04 -4.74
N ALA A 72 -6.68 -7.38 -4.80
CA ALA A 72 -5.69 -7.41 -3.72
C ALA A 72 -6.23 -6.75 -2.45
N ARG A 73 -6.83 -5.56 -2.53
CA ARG A 73 -7.42 -4.87 -1.38
C ARG A 73 -8.44 -5.73 -0.66
N ASN A 74 -9.38 -6.31 -1.39
CA ASN A 74 -10.53 -6.98 -0.78
C ASN A 74 -10.23 -8.43 -0.33
N ASN A 75 -9.30 -9.11 -1.00
CA ASN A 75 -9.09 -10.55 -0.77
C ASN A 75 -7.70 -10.87 -0.21
N TYR A 76 -6.67 -10.07 -0.53
CA TYR A 76 -5.30 -10.37 -0.14
C TYR A 76 -4.45 -9.10 0.07
N PRO A 77 -4.76 -8.30 1.12
CA PRO A 77 -4.10 -7.02 1.40
C PRO A 77 -2.56 -7.03 1.36
N PRO A 78 -1.86 -8.09 1.79
CA PRO A 78 -0.40 -8.14 1.72
C PRO A 78 0.16 -7.97 0.30
N ALA A 79 -0.54 -8.49 -0.72
CA ALA A 79 -0.09 -8.32 -2.09
C ALA A 79 -0.08 -6.84 -2.48
N LEU A 80 -1.08 -6.07 -2.05
CA LEU A 80 -1.14 -4.65 -2.33
C LEU A 80 0.01 -3.90 -1.64
N ALA A 81 0.16 -4.08 -0.32
CA ALA A 81 1.18 -3.40 0.47
C ALA A 81 2.61 -3.70 -0.02
N VAL A 82 2.91 -4.98 -0.28
CA VAL A 82 4.24 -5.39 -0.77
C VAL A 82 4.50 -4.87 -2.19
N SER A 83 3.49 -4.91 -3.07
CA SER A 83 3.65 -4.39 -4.42
C SER A 83 3.89 -2.88 -4.42
N LEU A 84 3.10 -2.12 -3.66
CA LEU A 84 3.29 -0.68 -3.49
C LEU A 84 4.71 -0.37 -2.98
N HIS A 85 5.15 -1.07 -1.92
CA HIS A 85 6.48 -0.88 -1.35
C HIS A 85 7.60 -1.18 -2.36
N ASN A 86 7.50 -2.27 -3.13
CA ASN A 86 8.52 -2.63 -4.11
C ASN A 86 8.61 -1.59 -5.24
N VAL A 87 7.47 -1.19 -5.78
CA VAL A 87 7.37 -0.21 -6.87
C VAL A 87 7.86 1.17 -6.39
N GLU A 88 7.62 1.53 -5.13
CA GLU A 88 8.20 2.74 -4.52
C GLU A 88 9.73 2.72 -4.43
N LEU A 89 10.35 1.54 -4.28
CA LEU A 89 11.81 1.40 -4.25
C LEU A 89 12.45 1.39 -5.64
N GLU A 90 11.69 1.03 -6.68
CA GLU A 90 12.20 0.90 -8.05
C GLU A 90 12.50 2.25 -8.70
N GLY A 91 11.75 3.30 -8.36
CA GLY A 91 11.90 4.62 -8.99
C GLY A 91 11.36 4.64 -10.42
N HIS A 92 10.21 5.27 -10.66
CA HIS A 92 9.57 5.27 -11.98
C HIS A 92 9.54 6.67 -12.60
N ALA A 93 9.84 6.77 -13.90
CA ALA A 93 9.84 8.05 -14.60
C ALA A 93 8.44 8.50 -15.02
N SER A 94 7.46 7.59 -15.07
CA SER A 94 6.09 7.90 -15.49
C SER A 94 5.00 7.07 -14.77
N LYS A 95 3.76 7.58 -14.78
CA LYS A 95 2.56 6.87 -14.29
C LYS A 95 2.37 5.52 -14.99
N ARG A 96 2.68 5.46 -16.29
CA ARG A 96 2.58 4.23 -17.10
C ARG A 96 3.57 3.17 -16.63
N GLU A 97 4.84 3.52 -16.49
CA GLU A 97 5.88 2.58 -16.02
C GLU A 97 5.55 2.06 -14.61
N TYR A 98 5.08 2.96 -13.74
CA TYR A 98 4.60 2.59 -12.41
C TYR A 98 3.41 1.62 -12.48
N ALA A 99 2.40 1.94 -13.29
CA ALA A 99 1.20 1.11 -13.45
C ALA A 99 1.54 -0.29 -14.00
N GLU A 100 2.46 -0.37 -14.96
CA GLU A 100 2.95 -1.63 -15.52
C GLU A 100 3.71 -2.45 -14.48
N SER A 101 4.64 -1.83 -13.74
CA SER A 101 5.38 -2.51 -12.65
C SER A 101 4.45 -2.98 -11.55
N LEU A 102 3.59 -2.10 -11.04
CA LEU A 102 2.61 -2.41 -9.99
C LEU A 102 1.67 -3.55 -10.41
N SER A 103 1.17 -3.53 -11.65
CA SER A 103 0.36 -4.63 -12.17
C SER A 103 1.13 -5.95 -12.18
N GLY A 104 2.40 -5.94 -12.60
CA GLY A 104 3.25 -7.12 -12.62
C GLY A 104 3.51 -7.71 -11.23
N HIS A 105 3.82 -6.86 -10.24
CA HIS A 105 3.99 -7.28 -8.84
C HIS A 105 2.69 -7.84 -8.26
N LEU A 106 1.57 -7.15 -8.48
CA LEU A 106 0.25 -7.59 -8.01
C LEU A 106 -0.14 -8.94 -8.61
N GLU A 107 -0.02 -9.11 -9.93
CA GLU A 107 -0.34 -10.38 -10.59
C GLU A 107 0.49 -11.53 -10.05
N LYS A 108 1.80 -11.31 -9.89
CA LYS A 108 2.69 -12.32 -9.33
C LYS A 108 2.26 -12.74 -7.93
N LEU A 109 2.11 -11.79 -7.00
CA LEU A 109 1.74 -12.08 -5.61
C LEU A 109 0.33 -12.69 -5.50
N LEU A 110 -0.60 -12.26 -6.36
CA LEU A 110 -1.96 -12.81 -6.40
C LEU A 110 -2.00 -14.23 -7.01
N GLN A 111 -1.06 -14.60 -7.87
CA GLN A 111 -0.93 -15.98 -8.38
C GLN A 111 -0.19 -16.89 -7.39
N GLU A 112 0.76 -16.34 -6.64
CA GLU A 112 1.64 -17.06 -5.71
C GLU A 112 1.10 -17.09 -4.26
N GLN A 113 -0.16 -16.70 -4.02
CA GLN A 113 -0.77 -16.56 -2.69
C GLN A 113 -0.55 -17.79 -1.79
N SER A 114 -0.73 -19.00 -2.34
CA SER A 114 -0.59 -20.25 -1.58
C SER A 114 0.84 -20.56 -1.15
N THR A 115 1.83 -19.84 -1.69
CA THR A 115 3.25 -20.08 -1.45
C THR A 115 3.92 -19.01 -0.59
N HIS A 116 3.25 -17.87 -0.38
CA HIS A 116 3.78 -16.83 0.49
C HIS A 116 3.54 -17.14 1.96
N PRO A 117 4.53 -16.90 2.85
CA PRO A 117 4.41 -17.19 4.27
C PRO A 117 3.61 -16.13 5.04
N PHE A 118 2.73 -15.37 4.38
CA PHE A 118 1.98 -14.30 5.03
C PHE A 118 0.93 -14.89 5.97
N ILE A 119 0.89 -14.39 7.19
CA ILE A 119 0.10 -14.97 8.28
C ILE A 119 -0.69 -13.87 8.97
N LEU A 120 -1.96 -14.15 9.31
CA LEU A 120 -2.71 -13.30 10.23
C LEU A 120 -2.26 -13.57 11.67
N ALA A 121 -1.96 -12.51 12.41
CA ALA A 121 -1.58 -12.57 13.82
C ALA A 121 -2.33 -11.51 14.62
N GLU A 122 -2.71 -11.87 15.84
CA GLU A 122 -3.32 -10.93 16.79
C GLU A 122 -2.26 -9.97 17.34
N ALA A 123 -2.58 -8.68 17.35
CA ALA A 123 -1.79 -7.66 18.01
C ALA A 123 -1.98 -7.72 19.54
N LEU A 124 -0.88 -7.78 20.29
CA LEU A 124 -0.89 -7.93 21.75
C LEU A 124 -0.83 -6.60 22.49
N VAL A 125 -0.55 -5.51 21.78
CA VAL A 125 -0.40 -4.15 22.31
C VAL A 125 -1.14 -3.15 21.45
N THR A 126 -1.44 -1.99 22.03
CA THR A 126 -1.89 -0.80 21.29
C THR A 126 -0.69 0.11 21.07
N ASP A 127 -0.49 0.54 19.84
CA ASP A 127 0.46 1.56 19.45
C ASP A 127 -0.29 2.70 18.74
N PRO A 128 -0.41 3.89 19.38
CA PRO A 128 -1.31 4.94 18.93
C PRO A 128 -1.13 5.34 17.47
N GLY A 129 -2.23 5.26 16.71
CA GLY A 129 -2.32 5.74 15.34
C GLY A 129 -2.16 4.66 14.27
N TYR A 130 -1.75 3.45 14.63
CA TYR A 130 -1.56 2.39 13.62
C TYR A 130 -1.85 0.96 14.09
N LEU A 131 -1.76 0.61 15.37
CA LEU A 131 -1.99 -0.77 15.83
C LEU A 131 -2.86 -0.80 17.08
N ASP A 132 -3.95 -1.56 17.04
CA ASP A 132 -4.83 -1.75 18.20
C ASP A 132 -4.74 -3.17 18.76
N LYS A 133 -4.71 -3.29 20.09
CA LYS A 133 -4.66 -4.58 20.77
C LYS A 133 -5.91 -5.39 20.47
N GLY A 134 -5.72 -6.65 20.08
CA GLY A 134 -6.79 -7.59 19.72
C GLY A 134 -7.10 -7.63 18.22
N ASP A 135 -6.56 -6.70 17.43
CA ASP A 135 -6.75 -6.71 15.99
C ASP A 135 -5.91 -7.83 15.34
N PHE A 136 -6.47 -8.44 14.30
CA PHE A 136 -5.76 -9.40 13.47
C PHE A 136 -5.17 -8.70 12.26
N VAL A 137 -3.85 -8.61 12.23
CA VAL A 137 -3.10 -7.95 11.16
C VAL A 137 -2.32 -8.96 10.33
N TRP A 138 -2.07 -8.61 9.07
CA TRP A 138 -1.24 -9.43 8.21
C TRP A 138 0.24 -9.20 8.52
N VAL A 139 0.92 -10.26 8.95
CA VAL A 139 2.36 -10.32 9.13
C VAL A 139 2.99 -10.89 7.87
N ILE A 140 3.96 -10.18 7.30
CA ILE A 140 4.59 -10.53 6.02
C ILE A 140 6.03 -11.02 6.16
N ARG A 141 6.72 -10.63 7.24
CA ARG A 141 8.12 -11.05 7.48
C ARG A 141 8.52 -10.94 8.94
N TYR A 142 9.44 -11.80 9.35
CA TYR A 142 10.19 -11.70 10.60
C TYR A 142 11.66 -11.43 10.30
N LYS A 143 12.27 -10.50 11.02
CA LYS A 143 13.68 -10.11 10.92
C LYS A 143 14.41 -10.54 12.20
N PRO A 144 15.00 -11.75 12.24
CA PRO A 144 15.64 -12.29 13.45
C PRO A 144 16.77 -11.41 14.01
N GLU A 145 17.48 -10.70 13.14
CA GLU A 145 18.61 -9.85 13.48
C GLU A 145 18.22 -8.61 14.28
N THR A 146 16.96 -8.17 14.17
CA THR A 146 16.42 -7.02 14.92
C THR A 146 15.25 -7.38 15.83
N ASP A 147 14.85 -8.65 15.85
CA ASP A 147 13.63 -9.16 16.50
C ASP A 147 12.37 -8.34 16.13
N LYS A 148 12.23 -8.01 14.83
CA LYS A 148 11.12 -7.21 14.31
C LYS A 148 10.22 -7.99 13.37
N ILE A 149 8.94 -7.68 13.43
CA ILE A 149 7.91 -8.17 12.53
C ILE A 149 7.52 -7.05 11.58
N LEU A 150 7.56 -7.35 10.28
CA LEU A 150 6.94 -6.54 9.25
C LEU A 150 5.48 -6.95 9.09
N TRP A 151 4.60 -5.97 9.13
CA TRP A 151 3.16 -6.19 9.06
C TRP A 151 2.48 -5.08 8.25
N VAL A 152 1.26 -5.35 7.78
CA VAL A 152 0.49 -4.49 6.89
C VAL A 152 -0.61 -3.80 7.66
N SER A 153 -0.61 -2.47 7.63
CA SER A 153 -1.66 -1.64 8.21
C SER A 153 -2.92 -1.58 7.33
N ASN A 154 -3.99 -1.02 7.89
CA ASN A 154 -5.29 -0.91 7.21
C ASN A 154 -5.25 -0.01 5.95
N ASP A 155 -4.28 0.90 5.90
CA ASP A 155 -3.99 1.79 4.77
C ASP A 155 -2.87 1.25 3.85
N PHE A 156 -2.52 -0.04 3.99
CA PHE A 156 -1.57 -0.79 3.15
C PHE A 156 -0.10 -0.35 3.25
N PHE A 157 0.29 0.37 4.31
CA PHE A 157 1.69 0.60 4.61
C PHE A 157 2.32 -0.60 5.33
N ILE A 158 3.64 -0.74 5.18
CA ILE A 158 4.42 -1.76 5.87
C ILE A 158 5.15 -1.11 7.05
N PHE A 159 4.79 -1.54 8.26
CA PHE A 159 5.43 -1.11 9.49
C PHE A 159 6.31 -2.21 10.08
N ALA A 160 7.18 -1.82 11.02
CA ALA A 160 8.11 -2.73 11.68
C ALA A 160 8.05 -2.56 13.20
N ASN A 161 7.50 -3.54 13.90
CA ASN A 161 7.33 -3.53 15.36
C ASN A 161 8.05 -4.73 16.02
N PRO A 162 8.37 -4.67 17.32
CA PRO A 162 8.96 -5.79 18.05
C PRO A 162 8.13 -7.07 17.90
N ALA A 163 8.77 -8.23 17.81
CA ALA A 163 8.08 -9.49 17.59
C ALA A 163 7.17 -9.93 18.76
N GLU A 164 7.43 -9.43 19.96
CA GLU A 164 6.57 -9.65 21.14
C GLU A 164 5.24 -8.88 21.08
N HIS A 165 5.07 -7.95 20.14
CA HIS A 165 3.80 -7.24 19.93
C HIS A 165 2.76 -8.10 19.21
N PHE A 166 3.11 -9.30 18.75
CA PHE A 166 2.24 -10.16 17.95
C PHE A 166 2.15 -11.57 18.53
N ALA A 167 0.95 -12.15 18.48
CA ALA A 167 0.68 -13.51 18.91
C ALA A 167 1.21 -14.55 17.90
N LEU A 168 2.53 -14.70 17.82
CA LEU A 168 3.22 -15.62 16.91
C LEU A 168 3.98 -16.71 17.65
N THR A 169 3.79 -17.95 17.22
CA THR A 169 4.61 -19.09 17.65
C THR A 169 6.01 -19.05 17.04
N ASN A 170 6.97 -19.76 17.64
CA ASN A 170 8.32 -19.89 17.08
C ASN A 170 8.31 -20.53 15.68
N GLN A 171 7.40 -21.46 15.40
CA GLN A 171 7.25 -22.07 14.09
C GLN A 171 6.80 -21.06 13.04
N GLN A 172 5.84 -20.20 13.37
CA GLN A 172 5.39 -19.12 12.47
C GLN A 172 6.51 -18.09 12.24
N LYS A 173 7.24 -17.71 13.29
CA LYS A 173 8.42 -16.83 13.16
C LYS A 173 9.48 -17.42 12.23
N GLN A 174 9.74 -18.73 12.31
CA GLN A 174 10.66 -19.43 11.41
C GLN A 174 10.17 -19.42 9.96
N ALA A 175 8.87 -19.66 9.72
CA ALA A 175 8.28 -19.59 8.38
C ALA A 175 8.39 -18.19 7.76
N LEU A 176 8.34 -17.14 8.61
CA LEU A 176 8.42 -15.73 8.23
C LEU A 176 9.85 -15.20 8.09
N ALA A 177 10.88 -15.97 8.47
CA ALA A 177 12.28 -15.53 8.50
C ALA A 177 13.02 -15.60 7.15
N GLY A 178 12.30 -15.94 6.07
CA GLY A 178 12.83 -16.06 4.70
C GLY A 178 13.27 -14.74 4.05
#